data_AF-J9UPU1-F1
#
_entry.id   AF-J9UPU1-F1
#
_cell.length_a   1.000
_cell.length_b   1.000
_cell.length_c   1.000
_cell.angle_alpha   90.00
_cell.angle_beta   90.00
_cell.angle_gamma   90.00
#
_symmetry.space_group_name_H-M   'P 1'
#
loop_
_entity.id
_entity.type
_entity.pdbx_description
1 polymer ?
#
loop_
_entity_poly.entity_id
_entity_poly.type
_entity_poly.pdbx_seq_one_letter_code
_entity_poly.pdbx_strand_id
1 'polypeptide(L)'
;MINLYCKHHHKDYQKICLKTFGSKPLCKECEEIYNYSTDRTDKCIFIETKTFCSACPRQCYKINIKNKVKQIMSFSGKIMLIYHPIIALKHIFVMIKHNFIKNKKLDFKGII
;
A
#
# COMPACT_ATOMS: atom_id res chain seq x y z
N MET A 1 6.32 -2.86 3.19
CA MET A 1 5.56 -3.97 2.58
C MET A 1 6.18 -4.47 1.28
N ILE A 2 6.51 -3.61 0.31
CA ILE A 2 7.05 -4.04 -1.00
C ILE A 2 8.31 -4.92 -0.94
N ASN A 3 9.22 -4.67 0.00
CA ASN A 3 10.40 -5.51 0.22
C ASN A 3 10.07 -6.98 0.56
N LEU A 4 9.02 -7.20 1.35
CA LEU A 4 8.59 -8.54 1.75
C LEU A 4 7.99 -9.31 0.57
N TYR A 5 7.22 -8.62 -0.26
CA TYR A 5 6.70 -9.15 -1.52
C TYR A 5 7.83 -9.51 -2.49
N CYS A 6 8.76 -8.58 -2.68
CA CYS A 6 9.90 -8.74 -3.59
C CYS A 6 10.75 -9.95 -3.21
N LYS A 7 11.13 -10.08 -1.93
CA LYS A 7 11.90 -11.23 -1.43
C LYS A 7 11.21 -12.58 -1.63
N HIS A 8 9.88 -12.63 -1.56
CA HIS A 8 9.13 -13.88 -1.72
C HIS A 8 8.93 -14.29 -3.17
N HIS A 9 8.63 -13.34 -4.06
CA HIS A 9 8.26 -13.63 -5.45
C HIS A 9 9.46 -13.62 -6.39
N HIS A 10 10.49 -12.84 -6.08
CA HIS A 10 11.66 -12.68 -6.92
C HIS A 10 12.88 -13.20 -6.14
N LYS A 11 13.12 -14.51 -6.17
CA LYS A 11 14.26 -15.12 -5.45
C LYS A 11 15.60 -14.90 -6.17
N ASP A 12 15.57 -14.75 -7.50
CA ASP A 12 16.79 -14.67 -8.33
C ASP A 12 17.43 -13.27 -8.39
N TYR A 13 16.67 -12.20 -8.14
CA TYR A 13 17.22 -10.83 -8.23
C TYR A 13 18.14 -10.46 -7.05
N GLN A 14 18.11 -11.21 -5.95
CA GLN A 14 18.92 -10.92 -4.76
C GLN A 14 20.43 -11.01 -5.05
N LYS A 15 20.84 -11.60 -6.19
CA LYS A 15 22.23 -11.63 -6.68
C LYS A 15 22.67 -10.37 -7.42
N ILE A 16 21.76 -9.55 -7.96
CA ILE A 16 22.06 -8.34 -8.75
C ILE A 16 21.61 -7.11 -7.95
N CYS A 17 22.11 -6.97 -6.73
CA CYS A 17 21.80 -5.79 -5.93
C CYS A 17 22.86 -4.72 -6.19
N LEU A 18 22.53 -3.67 -6.97
CA LEU A 18 23.23 -2.40 -6.81
C LEU A 18 22.79 -1.83 -5.47
N LYS A 19 23.74 -1.68 -4.53
CA LYS A 19 23.51 -0.96 -3.28
C LYS A 19 23.04 0.45 -3.63
N THR A 20 21.80 0.79 -3.33
CA THR A 20 21.33 2.18 -3.30
C THR A 20 20.85 2.52 -1.90
N PHE A 21 21.24 3.72 -1.47
CA PHE A 21 21.28 4.18 -0.09
C PHE A 21 19.85 4.30 0.51
N GLY A 22 19.65 3.80 1.74
CA GLY A 22 18.46 4.06 2.56
C GLY A 22 17.28 3.09 2.45
N SER A 23 17.25 2.19 1.47
CA SER A 23 16.14 1.24 1.27
C SER A 23 16.68 -0.17 1.04
N LYS A 24 16.08 -1.18 1.68
CA LYS A 24 16.40 -2.60 1.48
C LYS A 24 16.38 -2.94 -0.03
N PRO A 25 17.26 -3.83 -0.52
CA PRO A 25 17.38 -4.10 -1.95
C PRO A 25 16.02 -4.54 -2.52
N LEU A 26 15.62 -3.95 -3.64
CA LEU A 26 14.42 -4.28 -4.42
C LEU A 26 14.86 -4.61 -5.85
N CYS A 27 14.09 -5.47 -6.54
CA CYS A 27 14.31 -5.66 -7.97
C CYS A 27 13.88 -4.40 -8.74
N LYS A 28 14.37 -4.21 -9.96
CA LYS A 28 14.04 -3.07 -10.81
C LYS A 28 12.53 -2.79 -10.90
N GLU A 29 11.72 -3.84 -11.07
CA GLU A 29 10.27 -3.70 -11.14
C GLU A 29 9.67 -3.18 -9.82
N CYS A 30 10.11 -3.72 -8.68
CA CYS A 30 9.62 -3.30 -7.37
C CYS A 30 10.11 -1.89 -7.00
N GLU A 31 11.32 -1.53 -7.43
CA GLU A 31 11.87 -0.18 -7.29
C GLU A 31 11.06 0.85 -8.10
N GLU A 32 10.72 0.55 -9.36
CA GLU A 32 9.87 1.42 -10.18
C GLU A 32 8.49 1.66 -9.53
N ILE A 33 7.87 0.60 -8.99
CA ILE A 33 6.59 0.72 -8.27
C ILE A 33 6.74 1.55 -6.99
N TYR A 34 7.83 1.34 -6.25
CA TYR A 34 8.12 2.10 -5.02
C TYR A 34 8.29 3.59 -5.34
N ASN A 35 9.18 3.92 -6.27
CA ASN A 35 9.47 5.30 -6.65
C ASN A 35 8.21 6.00 -7.19
N TYR A 36 7.41 5.32 -8.01
CA TYR A 36 6.13 5.84 -8.47
C TYR A 36 5.16 6.11 -7.31
N SER A 37 5.07 5.19 -6.35
CA SER A 37 4.13 5.32 -5.22
C SER A 37 4.55 6.45 -4.27
N THR A 38 5.85 6.62 -4.04
CA THR A 38 6.44 7.70 -3.24
C THR A 38 6.16 9.06 -3.90
N ASP A 39 6.50 9.23 -5.17
CA ASP A 39 6.24 10.48 -5.91
C ASP A 39 4.75 10.90 -5.86
N ARG A 40 3.84 9.93 -5.95
CA ARG A 40 2.39 10.17 -5.85
C ARG A 40 1.94 10.54 -4.44
N THR A 41 2.62 10.05 -3.42
CA THR A 41 2.29 10.32 -2.02
C THR A 41 2.76 11.72 -1.64
N ASP A 42 3.98 12.10 -2.05
CA ASP A 42 4.56 13.41 -1.78
C ASP A 42 3.74 14.55 -2.39
N LYS A 43 3.15 14.31 -3.56
CA LYS A 43 2.29 15.29 -4.27
C LYS A 43 0.81 15.19 -3.90
N CYS A 44 0.45 14.43 -2.87
CA CYS A 44 -0.94 14.14 -2.58
C CYS A 44 -1.62 15.27 -1.78
N ILE A 45 -2.51 16.02 -2.42
CA ILE A 45 -3.32 17.07 -1.79
C ILE A 45 -4.25 16.58 -0.67
N PHE A 46 -4.54 15.28 -0.62
CA PHE A 46 -5.44 14.70 0.37
C PHE A 46 -4.68 13.96 1.48
N ILE A 47 -3.35 14.06 1.55
CA ILE A 47 -2.55 13.25 2.49
C ILE A 47 -2.92 13.48 3.95
N GLU A 48 -3.26 14.72 4.31
CA GLU A 48 -3.66 15.09 5.68
C GLU A 48 -5.06 14.60 6.04
N THR A 49 -5.96 14.52 5.06
CA THR A 49 -7.37 14.20 5.29
C THR A 49 -7.68 12.71 5.14
N LYS A 50 -6.89 11.98 4.33
CA LYS A 50 -7.12 10.56 4.07
C LYS A 50 -6.11 9.69 4.80
N THR A 51 -6.59 8.64 5.43
CA THR A 51 -5.74 7.60 6.04
C THR A 51 -5.19 6.61 5.02
N PHE A 52 -5.93 6.32 3.93
CA PHE A 52 -5.52 5.33 2.92
C PHE A 52 -5.71 5.84 1.49
N CYS A 53 -4.81 5.45 0.57
CA CYS A 53 -4.96 5.73 -0.86
C CYS A 53 -6.18 5.03 -1.49
N SER A 54 -6.65 3.91 -0.93
CA SER A 54 -7.87 3.23 -1.37
C SER A 54 -9.14 4.04 -1.11
N ALA A 55 -9.10 4.99 -0.17
CA ALA A 55 -10.18 5.89 0.15
C ALA A 55 -10.14 7.22 -0.63
N CYS A 56 -9.16 7.39 -1.52
CA CYS A 56 -8.97 8.63 -2.26
C CYS A 56 -10.17 8.91 -3.18
N PRO A 57 -10.71 10.15 -3.20
CA PRO A 57 -11.84 10.51 -4.05
C PRO A 57 -11.45 10.60 -5.55
N ARG A 58 -10.16 10.81 -5.86
CA ARG A 58 -9.64 10.89 -7.23
C ARG A 58 -8.85 9.64 -7.60
N GLN A 59 -9.00 9.18 -8.85
CA GLN A 59 -8.12 8.17 -9.44
C GLN A 59 -6.74 8.79 -9.76
N CYS A 60 -5.76 8.63 -8.86
CA CYS A 60 -4.41 9.19 -9.00
C CYS A 60 -3.36 8.19 -9.49
N TYR A 61 -3.62 6.89 -9.39
CA TYR A 61 -2.72 5.81 -9.85
C TYR A 61 -3.07 5.39 -11.27
N LYS A 62 -2.06 5.07 -12.08
CA LYS A 62 -2.26 4.29 -13.31
C LYS A 62 -2.88 2.94 -12.96
N ILE A 63 -3.84 2.47 -13.76
CA ILE A 63 -4.61 1.25 -13.46
C ILE A 63 -3.70 0.02 -13.29
N ASN A 64 -2.68 -0.12 -14.14
CA ASN A 64 -1.72 -1.21 -14.08
C ASN A 64 -0.92 -1.20 -12.77
N ILE A 65 -0.42 -0.03 -12.35
CA ILE A 65 0.32 0.11 -11.09
C ILE A 65 -0.60 -0.09 -9.88
N LYS A 66 -1.83 0.40 -9.93
CA LYS A 66 -2.83 0.20 -8.87
C LYS A 66 -3.08 -1.30 -8.62
N ASN A 67 -3.21 -2.09 -9.69
CA ASN A 67 -3.42 -3.54 -9.57
C ASN A 67 -2.21 -4.23 -8.94
N LYS A 68 -0.98 -3.87 -9.37
CA LYS A 68 0.25 -4.39 -8.75
C LYS A 68 0.35 -4.02 -7.27
N VAL A 69 0.10 -2.77 -6.91
CA VAL A 69 0.10 -2.32 -5.51
C VAL A 69 -0.95 -3.07 -4.68
N LYS A 70 -2.14 -3.31 -5.21
CA LYS A 70 -3.18 -4.12 -4.52
C LYS A 70 -2.69 -5.55 -4.24
N GLN A 71 -2.02 -6.19 -5.20
CA GLN A 71 -1.42 -7.51 -5.02
C GLN A 71 -0.32 -7.49 -3.94
N ILE A 72 0.59 -6.52 -4.00
CA ILE A 72 1.67 -6.34 -3.03
C ILE A 72 1.10 -6.14 -1.62
N MET A 73 0.10 -5.27 -1.45
CA MET A 73 -0.53 -5.01 -0.16
C MET A 73 -1.29 -6.23 0.38
N SER A 74 -2.04 -6.94 -0.48
CA SER A 74 -2.78 -8.15 -0.10
C SER A 74 -1.85 -9.26 0.40
N PHE A 75 -0.82 -9.56 -0.38
CA PHE A 75 0.19 -10.55 0.00
C PHE A 75 0.93 -10.13 1.28
N SER A 76 1.46 -8.91 1.30
CA SER A 76 2.25 -8.42 2.44
C SER A 76 1.41 -8.35 3.71
N GLY A 77 0.11 -8.04 3.60
CA GLY A 77 -0.81 -7.99 4.73
C GLY A 77 -0.99 -9.36 5.39
N LYS A 78 -1.22 -10.41 4.58
CA LYS A 78 -1.31 -11.80 5.08
C LYS A 78 -0.04 -12.22 5.79
N ILE A 79 1.12 -11.87 5.25
CA ILE A 79 2.41 -12.23 5.84
C ILE A 79 2.70 -11.41 7.10
N MET A 80 2.34 -10.12 7.14
CA MET A 80 2.54 -9.27 8.32
C MET A 80 1.77 -9.77 9.55
N LEU A 81 0.62 -10.44 9.35
CA LEU A 81 -0.14 -11.09 10.42
C LEU A 81 0.65 -12.22 11.10
N ILE A 82 1.53 -12.91 10.34
CA ILE A 82 2.35 -14.01 10.86
C ILE A 82 3.53 -13.47 11.69
N TYR A 83 4.22 -12.44 11.19
CA TYR A 83 5.45 -11.92 11.84
C TYR A 83 5.17 -10.87 12.92
N HIS A 84 4.14 -10.03 12.73
CA HIS A 84 3.81 -8.92 13.63
C HIS A 84 2.28 -8.85 13.85
N PRO A 85 1.69 -9.85 14.53
CA PRO A 85 0.24 -10.00 14.64
C PRO A 85 -0.44 -8.78 15.27
N ILE A 86 0.15 -8.20 16.32
CA ILE A 86 -0.42 -7.03 17.03
C ILE A 86 -0.51 -5.81 16.10
N ILE A 87 0.55 -5.53 15.34
CA ILE A 87 0.59 -4.38 14.41
C ILE A 87 -0.37 -4.61 13.25
N ALA A 88 -0.43 -5.84 12.73
CA ALA A 88 -1.36 -6.22 11.67
C ALA A 88 -2.82 -6.07 12.12
N LEU A 89 -3.18 -6.54 13.32
CA LEU A 89 -4.52 -6.38 13.89
C LEU A 89 -4.90 -4.91 14.07
N LYS A 90 -4.00 -4.08 14.60
CA LYS A 90 -4.22 -2.62 14.70
C LYS A 90 -4.47 -2.00 13.32
N HIS A 91 -3.68 -2.38 12.32
CA HIS A 91 -3.86 -1.89 10.95
C HIS A 91 -5.20 -2.31 10.34
N ILE A 92 -5.62 -3.57 10.55
CA ILE A 92 -6.93 -4.09 10.12
C ILE A 92 -8.05 -3.30 10.80
N PHE A 93 -7.96 -3.06 12.11
CA PHE A 93 -8.97 -2.29 12.84
C PHE A 93 -9.12 -0.87 12.30
N VAL A 94 -8.01 -0.19 11.99
CA VAL A 94 -8.05 1.16 11.38
C VAL A 94 -8.68 1.12 9.99
N MET A 95 -8.39 0.11 9.16
CA MET A 95 -9.06 -0.08 7.86
C MET A 95 -10.56 -0.30 8.00
N ILE A 96 -10.97 -1.19 8.91
CA ILE A 96 -12.36 -1.53 9.17
C ILE A 96 -13.11 -0.29 9.67
N LYS A 97 -12.57 0.41 10.66
CA LYS A 97 -13.15 1.66 11.19
C LYS A 97 -13.33 2.71 10.11
N HIS A 98 -12.35 2.88 9.22
CA HIS A 98 -12.47 3.80 8.09
C HIS A 98 -13.61 3.41 7.14
N ASN A 99 -13.78 2.11 6.84
CA ASN A 99 -14.88 1.63 6.01
C ASN A 99 -16.26 1.81 6.69
N PHE A 100 -16.37 1.55 7.99
CA PHE A 100 -17.61 1.77 8.74
C PHE A 100 -18.00 3.25 8.78
N ILE A 101 -17.04 4.15 9.01
CA ILE A 101 -17.28 5.60 8.97
C ILE A 101 -17.68 6.05 7.56
N LYS A 102 -17.06 5.50 6.51
CA LYS A 102 -17.43 5.77 5.12
C LYS A 102 -18.87 5.33 4.81
N ASN A 103 -19.27 4.13 5.24
CA ASN A 103 -20.64 3.63 5.04
C ASN A 103 -21.67 4.48 5.79
N LYS A 104 -21.43 4.80 7.07
CA LYS A 104 -22.34 5.66 7.85
C LYS A 104 -22.49 7.07 7.24
N LYS A 105 -21.43 7.61 6.62
CA LYS A 105 -21.44 8.92 5.94
C LYS A 105 -22.11 8.86 4.55
N LEU A 106 -22.12 7.69 3.90
CA LEU A 106 -22.89 7.43 2.68
C LEU A 106 -24.38 7.30 2.99
N ASP A 107 -24.74 6.57 4.05
CA ASP A 107 -26.13 6.41 4.51
C ASP A 107 -26.78 7.76 4.83
N PHE A 108 -26.07 8.65 5.54
CA PHE A 108 -26.57 10.00 5.85
C PHE A 108 -26.73 10.92 4.62
N LYS A 109 -25.96 10.69 3.55
CA LYS A 109 -26.04 11.48 2.31
C LYS A 109 -27.10 10.97 1.32
N GLY A 110 -27.65 9.78 1.54
CA GLY A 110 -28.74 9.22 0.75
C GLY A 110 -30.14 9.44 1.36
N ILE A 111 -30.21 10.10 2.52
CA ILE A 111 -31.46 10.44 3.24
C ILE A 111 -31.84 11.93 3.04
N ILE A 112 -30.94 12.74 2.47
CA ILE A 112 -31.19 14.12 2.01
C ILE A 112 -31.17 14.10 0.49
#